data_AF-A0A944KDE2-F1
#
_entry.id   AF-A0A944KDE2-F1
#
_cell.length_a   1.000
_cell.length_b   1.000
_cell.length_c   1.000
_cell.angle_alpha   90.00
_cell.angle_beta   90.00
_cell.angle_gamma   90.00
#
_symmetry.space_group_name_H-M   'P 1'
#
loop_
_entity.id
_entity.type
_entity.pdbx_description
1 polymer ?
#
loop_
_entity_poly.entity_id
_entity_poly.type
_entity_poly.pdbx_seq_one_letter_code
_entity_poly.pdbx_strand_id
1 'polypeptide(L)'
;MPSEHSDLSGPFEEELSDALRRTGDGFSSDRPAGLVDAGMARGRRAVRRRRIAAVTGSVAALALVGTVGAYAGGLVGGGSTGEVSVAGPAPVSPAVPPAPSQGRTGSGAVSPDEMIQTFKSVLSVGELVEVEARGTADELGPAVFGVIDDGKGKAAITLSLNRVDPGSESSRQQIECPDQTYVPHDACNSKKLDDGSTLMLFQGYEYPDRRVDTKVWRATLVTPQGYLVDVSEWNAPAQKDAEISRPNPPLSPAQLGALATSPKWHKALNDLPAAGSVEEPADVPKTDPAEFSALFKSLLPEGLTTSTEGGQVDSAYVTVNDGKGKSLVEVGVQRGMGSVLDDLKQTGEVTTLPDGTTVIERRGAGDKDVAGAVMWTADVMRKNGDRVMVSALNSDTHHNAPTRSEPALSMKQLRAIALSDKWYDLEGMQGR
;
A
#
# COMPACT_ATOMS: atom_id res chain seq x y z
N MET A 1 67.97 -33.98 4.19
CA MET A 1 67.90 -33.59 2.77
C MET A 1 66.47 -33.85 2.32
N PRO A 2 65.82 -32.87 1.69
CA PRO A 2 64.43 -32.52 1.95
C PRO A 2 63.43 -33.24 1.03
N SER A 3 62.23 -33.49 1.56
CA SER A 3 61.04 -33.84 0.78
C SER A 3 60.30 -32.54 0.44
N GLU A 4 60.43 -32.13 -0.82
CA GLU A 4 59.69 -31.01 -1.41
C GLU A 4 58.19 -31.33 -1.43
N HIS A 5 57.41 -30.56 -0.69
CA HIS A 5 55.99 -30.41 -0.95
C HIS A 5 55.85 -29.43 -2.12
N SER A 6 55.45 -29.93 -3.28
CA SER A 6 55.08 -29.10 -4.42
C SER A 6 53.78 -28.36 -4.10
N ASP A 7 53.91 -27.06 -3.82
CA ASP A 7 52.80 -26.11 -3.82
C ASP A 7 52.10 -26.13 -5.18
N LEU A 8 50.86 -26.61 -5.21
CA LEU A 8 49.96 -26.51 -6.35
C LEU A 8 49.07 -25.26 -6.25
N SER A 9 49.63 -24.17 -5.76
CA SER A 9 49.03 -22.82 -5.85
C SER A 9 49.65 -22.17 -7.10
N GLY A 10 49.12 -22.50 -8.27
CA GLY A 10 49.73 -22.11 -9.53
C GLY A 10 49.70 -20.59 -9.79
N PRO A 11 50.60 -20.07 -10.65
CA PRO A 11 50.65 -18.67 -11.05
C PRO A 11 49.35 -18.14 -11.66
N PHE A 12 48.47 -19.04 -12.11
CA PHE A 12 47.14 -18.71 -12.61
C PHE A 12 46.20 -18.16 -11.51
N GLU A 13 46.22 -18.71 -10.30
CA GLU A 13 45.35 -18.25 -9.20
C GLU A 13 45.81 -16.89 -8.66
N GLU A 14 47.12 -16.65 -8.65
CA GLU A 14 47.70 -15.33 -8.33
C GLU A 14 47.44 -14.31 -9.44
N GLU A 15 47.61 -14.67 -10.72
CA GLU A 15 47.27 -13.78 -11.84
C GLU A 15 45.78 -13.47 -11.91
N LEU A 16 44.91 -14.45 -11.61
CA LEU A 16 43.46 -14.25 -11.57
C LEU A 16 43.07 -13.35 -10.41
N SER A 17 43.63 -13.59 -9.22
CA SER A 17 43.39 -12.75 -8.04
C SER A 17 43.88 -11.32 -8.24
N ASP A 18 45.04 -11.14 -8.87
CA ASP A 18 45.58 -9.82 -9.19
C ASP A 18 44.83 -9.13 -10.33
N ALA A 19 44.32 -9.89 -11.32
CA ALA A 19 43.46 -9.37 -12.36
C ALA A 19 42.10 -8.91 -11.79
N LEU A 20 41.53 -9.68 -10.85
CA LEU A 20 40.28 -9.31 -10.15
C LEU A 20 40.47 -8.10 -9.24
N ARG A 21 41.59 -8.02 -8.48
CA ARG A 21 41.92 -6.82 -7.68
C ARG A 21 42.16 -5.60 -8.55
N ARG A 22 42.95 -5.70 -9.63
CA ARG A 22 43.15 -4.58 -10.58
C ARG A 22 41.84 -4.13 -11.24
N THR A 23 40.93 -5.05 -11.50
CA THR A 23 39.61 -4.72 -12.07
C THR A 23 38.70 -4.06 -11.02
N GLY A 24 38.79 -4.48 -9.75
CA GLY A 24 38.07 -3.90 -8.63
C GLY A 24 38.57 -2.50 -8.23
N ASP A 25 39.89 -2.31 -8.17
CA ASP A 25 40.52 -1.02 -7.84
C ASP A 25 40.32 0.04 -8.94
N GLY A 26 39.95 -0.38 -10.15
CA GLY A 26 39.56 0.50 -11.26
C GLY A 26 38.12 1.04 -11.18
N PHE A 27 37.29 0.53 -10.26
CA PHE A 27 35.95 1.03 -9.99
C PHE A 27 35.99 2.10 -8.88
N SER A 28 36.42 3.33 -9.21
CA SER A 28 35.99 4.50 -8.44
C SER A 28 34.63 4.94 -8.98
N SER A 29 33.60 4.97 -8.13
CA SER A 29 32.33 5.61 -8.48
C SER A 29 32.46 7.12 -8.29
N ASP A 30 33.31 7.76 -9.09
CA ASP A 30 33.35 9.21 -9.15
C ASP A 30 32.10 9.71 -9.89
N ARG A 31 31.05 9.96 -9.09
CA ARG A 31 29.76 10.64 -9.37
C ARG A 31 28.52 9.73 -9.37
N PRO A 32 27.93 9.47 -8.18
CA PRO A 32 26.63 8.81 -8.03
C PRO A 32 25.51 9.45 -8.87
N ALA A 33 25.55 10.77 -9.09
CA ALA A 33 24.55 11.51 -9.87
C ALA A 33 24.50 11.08 -11.36
N GLY A 34 25.65 10.75 -11.97
CA GLY A 34 25.71 10.40 -13.39
C GLY A 34 25.07 9.05 -13.72
N LEU A 35 25.07 8.10 -12.77
CA LEU A 35 24.44 6.79 -12.93
C LEU A 35 22.92 6.87 -12.82
N VAL A 36 22.42 7.74 -11.93
CA VAL A 36 20.98 8.02 -11.80
C VAL A 36 20.47 8.73 -13.06
N ASP A 37 21.18 9.74 -13.55
CA ASP A 37 20.83 10.45 -14.79
C ASP A 37 20.87 9.55 -16.03
N ALA A 38 21.90 8.69 -16.16
CA ALA A 38 21.99 7.72 -17.24
C ALA A 38 20.90 6.64 -17.15
N GLY A 39 20.55 6.21 -15.94
CA GLY A 39 19.43 5.31 -15.66
C GLY A 39 18.09 5.91 -16.06
N MET A 40 17.83 7.16 -15.66
CA MET A 40 16.63 7.90 -16.04
C MET A 40 16.53 8.12 -17.56
N ALA A 41 17.64 8.48 -18.21
CA ALA A 41 17.68 8.67 -19.66
C ALA A 41 17.45 7.36 -20.44
N ARG A 42 17.90 6.22 -19.90
CA ARG A 42 17.63 4.88 -20.46
C ARG A 42 16.17 4.47 -20.23
N GLY A 43 15.62 4.76 -19.05
CA GLY A 43 14.20 4.53 -18.72
C GLY A 43 13.25 5.32 -19.62
N ARG A 44 13.49 6.63 -19.77
CA ARG A 44 12.70 7.50 -20.68
C ARG A 44 12.73 7.01 -22.13
N ARG A 45 13.89 6.53 -22.61
CA ARG A 45 14.01 5.93 -23.95
C ARG A 45 13.25 4.61 -24.10
N ALA A 46 13.28 3.75 -23.09
CA ALA A 46 12.53 2.49 -23.10
C ALA A 46 11.01 2.73 -23.10
N VAL A 47 10.53 3.67 -22.29
CA VAL A 47 9.10 4.07 -22.26
C VAL A 47 8.67 4.66 -23.60
N ARG A 48 9.48 5.53 -24.21
CA ARG A 48 9.17 6.12 -25.53
C ARG A 48 9.08 5.07 -26.64
N ARG A 49 9.94 4.03 -26.60
CA ARG A 49 9.86 2.91 -27.56
C ARG A 49 8.61 2.05 -27.34
N ARG A 50 8.21 1.82 -26.08
CA ARG A 50 6.95 1.11 -25.76
C ARG A 50 5.71 1.88 -26.25
N ARG A 51 5.71 3.21 -26.16
CA ARG A 51 4.61 4.05 -26.65
C ARG A 51 4.46 4.03 -28.19
N ILE A 52 5.54 3.78 -28.93
CA ILE A 52 5.49 3.69 -30.41
C ILE A 52 4.99 2.31 -30.87
N ALA A 53 5.21 1.25 -30.09
CA ALA A 53 4.75 -0.11 -30.41
C ALA A 53 3.25 -0.36 -30.14
N ALA A 54 2.57 0.55 -29.42
CA ALA A 54 1.16 0.40 -29.07
C ALA A 54 0.16 0.84 -30.17
N VAL A 55 0.65 1.29 -31.34
CA VAL A 55 -0.20 1.84 -32.42
C VAL A 55 -0.42 0.86 -33.58
N THR A 56 0.10 -0.38 -33.53
CA THR A 56 -0.08 -1.35 -34.62
C THR A 56 -0.36 -2.77 -34.15
N GLY A 57 -1.62 -3.21 -34.28
CA GLY A 57 -1.93 -4.54 -34.82
C GLY A 57 -2.37 -5.62 -33.83
N SER A 58 -3.69 -5.82 -33.75
CA SER A 58 -4.34 -7.03 -33.25
C SER A 58 -4.22 -8.21 -34.23
N VAL A 59 -4.53 -9.42 -33.71
CA VAL A 59 -4.95 -10.69 -34.36
C VAL A 59 -3.89 -11.80 -34.44
N ALA A 60 -4.04 -12.83 -33.59
CA ALA A 60 -4.37 -14.21 -33.99
C ALA A 60 -4.45 -15.14 -32.76
N ALA A 61 -5.58 -15.85 -32.61
CA ALA A 61 -5.79 -16.94 -31.68
C ALA A 61 -5.38 -18.28 -32.33
N LEU A 62 -4.89 -19.25 -31.54
CA LEU A 62 -5.09 -20.70 -31.72
C LEU A 62 -4.62 -21.47 -30.48
N ALA A 63 -5.39 -22.49 -30.10
CA ALA A 63 -5.22 -23.36 -28.94
C ALA A 63 -4.54 -24.70 -29.29
N LEU A 64 -3.88 -25.37 -28.32
CA LEU A 64 -4.03 -26.80 -27.93
C LEU A 64 -2.82 -27.35 -27.12
N VAL A 65 -3.13 -27.79 -25.88
CA VAL A 65 -2.68 -28.98 -25.09
C VAL A 65 -1.21 -29.47 -25.10
N GLY A 66 -0.63 -29.61 -23.89
CA GLY A 66 0.15 -30.82 -23.52
C GLY A 66 1.52 -30.67 -22.81
N THR A 67 1.54 -31.01 -21.51
CA THR A 67 2.62 -31.62 -20.68
C THR A 67 3.94 -30.89 -20.33
N VAL A 68 4.12 -30.72 -19.01
CA VAL A 68 5.30 -30.94 -18.14
C VAL A 68 6.60 -30.15 -18.40
N GLY A 69 6.95 -29.32 -17.40
CA GLY A 69 8.31 -29.20 -16.87
C GLY A 69 9.19 -28.08 -17.42
N ALA A 70 9.31 -26.99 -16.66
CA ALA A 70 10.55 -26.29 -16.31
C ALA A 70 10.23 -24.84 -15.88
N TYR A 71 10.49 -24.54 -14.60
CA TYR A 71 10.53 -23.17 -14.09
C TYR A 71 11.75 -22.46 -14.69
N ALA A 72 11.51 -21.64 -15.71
CA ALA A 72 12.42 -20.57 -16.13
C ALA A 72 11.68 -19.58 -17.05
N GLY A 73 11.54 -18.34 -16.58
CA GLY A 73 11.40 -17.14 -17.41
C GLY A 73 10.03 -16.91 -18.08
N GLY A 74 9.40 -15.78 -17.77
CA GLY A 74 8.21 -15.35 -18.50
C GLY A 74 7.60 -14.03 -18.03
N LEU A 75 8.25 -12.92 -18.38
CA LEU A 75 7.55 -11.66 -18.65
C LEU A 75 6.44 -11.92 -19.69
N VAL A 76 5.16 -11.66 -19.36
CA VAL A 76 4.14 -10.96 -20.17
C VAL A 76 2.86 -10.84 -19.32
N GLY A 77 2.33 -9.63 -19.15
CA GLY A 77 0.93 -9.44 -18.74
C GLY A 77 0.66 -8.11 -18.04
N GLY A 78 0.19 -7.11 -18.79
CA GLY A 78 -0.51 -5.94 -18.25
C GLY A 78 0.29 -4.64 -18.24
N GLY A 79 0.32 -3.93 -19.36
CA GLY A 79 0.75 -2.54 -19.39
C GLY A 79 -0.33 -1.65 -18.77
N SER A 80 -0.09 -1.13 -17.57
CA SER A 80 -0.72 0.12 -17.16
C SER A 80 -0.08 1.25 -17.97
N THR A 81 -0.89 1.90 -18.78
CA THR A 81 -0.59 3.23 -19.29
C THR A 81 -0.30 4.14 -18.11
N GLY A 82 0.73 4.97 -18.20
CA GLY A 82 1.16 5.83 -17.09
C GLY A 82 0.03 6.73 -16.61
N GLU A 83 -0.55 6.38 -15.47
CA GLU A 83 -1.49 7.19 -14.72
C GLU A 83 -0.78 7.69 -13.46
N VAL A 84 -0.75 9.01 -13.32
CA VAL A 84 -0.33 9.68 -12.10
C VAL A 84 -1.42 9.41 -11.07
N SER A 85 -1.10 8.67 -10.00
CA SER A 85 -2.05 8.32 -8.93
C SER A 85 -2.87 9.53 -8.50
N VAL A 86 -4.20 9.41 -8.58
CA VAL A 86 -5.14 10.37 -8.02
C VAL A 86 -5.20 10.10 -6.52
N ALA A 87 -5.09 11.15 -5.72
CA ALA A 87 -5.04 11.04 -4.27
C ALA A 87 -6.39 10.59 -3.68
N GLY A 88 -6.68 9.30 -3.76
CA GLY A 88 -7.15 8.60 -2.56
C GLY A 88 -5.99 8.49 -1.56
N PRO A 89 -6.25 8.11 -0.29
CA PRO A 89 -5.18 7.54 0.52
C PRO A 89 -4.43 6.53 -0.34
N ALA A 90 -3.09 6.47 -0.22
CA ALA A 90 -2.29 5.46 -0.91
C ALA A 90 -3.08 4.14 -0.88
N PRO A 91 -3.33 3.47 -2.02
CA PRO A 91 -4.17 2.30 -2.01
C PRO A 91 -3.63 1.36 -0.94
N VAL A 92 -4.40 1.22 0.14
CA VAL A 92 -4.30 0.06 1.02
C VAL A 92 -4.73 -1.08 0.12
N SER A 93 -3.75 -1.57 -0.64
CA SER A 93 -3.85 -2.86 -1.27
C SER A 93 -4.21 -3.82 -0.14
N PRO A 94 -5.30 -4.59 -0.26
CA PRO A 94 -5.44 -5.74 0.61
C PRO A 94 -4.19 -6.58 0.37
N ALA A 95 -3.40 -6.72 1.43
CA ALA A 95 -2.12 -7.43 1.43
C ALA A 95 -1.15 -7.01 0.31
N VAL A 96 -0.58 -5.81 0.42
CA VAL A 96 0.87 -5.72 0.18
C VAL A 96 1.52 -6.21 1.48
N PRO A 97 2.25 -7.34 1.48
CA PRO A 97 3.20 -7.62 2.55
C PRO A 97 4.03 -6.35 2.72
N PRO A 98 4.31 -5.88 3.95
CA PRO A 98 5.10 -4.68 4.14
C PRO A 98 6.32 -4.76 3.21
N ALA A 99 6.55 -3.70 2.42
CA ALA A 99 7.76 -3.59 1.61
C ALA A 99 8.93 -3.96 2.53
N PRO A 100 9.86 -4.84 2.10
CA PRO A 100 10.86 -5.40 2.98
C PRO A 100 11.54 -4.26 3.73
N SER A 101 11.23 -4.15 5.02
CA SER A 101 11.99 -3.27 5.89
C SER A 101 13.42 -3.78 5.79
N GLN A 102 14.33 -2.92 5.34
CA GLN A 102 15.78 -3.17 5.32
C GLN A 102 16.15 -4.08 6.50
N GLY A 103 16.66 -5.27 6.17
CA GLY A 103 16.70 -6.45 7.02
C GLY A 103 17.11 -6.14 8.45
N ARG A 104 16.21 -6.43 9.39
CA ARG A 104 16.53 -6.51 10.80
C ARG A 104 16.40 -7.97 11.21
N THR A 105 17.40 -8.75 10.80
CA THR A 105 17.53 -10.15 11.21
C THR A 105 17.75 -10.22 12.72
N GLY A 106 17.08 -11.16 13.38
CA GLY A 106 17.38 -11.54 14.75
C GLY A 106 18.64 -12.41 14.82
N SER A 107 18.95 -12.92 16.02
CA SER A 107 20.12 -13.80 16.20
C SER A 107 19.92 -15.21 15.61
N GLY A 108 18.69 -15.56 15.25
CA GLY A 108 18.33 -16.91 14.81
C GLY A 108 17.96 -17.84 15.96
N ALA A 109 17.63 -17.30 17.14
CA ALA A 109 17.26 -18.07 18.32
C ALA A 109 15.95 -18.87 18.16
N VAL A 110 15.14 -18.54 17.14
CA VAL A 110 13.93 -19.27 16.77
C VAL A 110 14.04 -19.70 15.31
N SER A 111 14.03 -21.01 15.08
CA SER A 111 14.10 -21.61 13.75
C SER A 111 12.72 -21.61 13.05
N PRO A 112 12.68 -21.82 11.72
CA PRO A 112 11.43 -22.09 11.01
C PRO A 112 10.59 -23.21 11.64
N ASP A 113 11.22 -24.33 12.01
CA ASP A 113 10.53 -25.46 12.65
C ASP A 113 9.93 -25.07 13.99
N GLU A 114 10.65 -24.29 14.80
CA GLU A 114 10.11 -23.80 16.07
C GLU A 114 8.93 -22.84 15.87
N MET A 115 8.96 -22.01 14.82
CA MET A 115 7.81 -21.18 14.43
C MET A 115 6.59 -22.04 14.08
N ILE A 116 6.78 -23.11 13.29
CA ILE A 116 5.69 -24.05 12.93
C ILE A 116 5.13 -24.75 14.17
N GLN A 117 6.00 -25.26 15.06
CA GLN A 117 5.56 -25.94 16.29
C GLN A 117 4.80 -24.99 17.21
N THR A 118 5.29 -23.75 17.34
CA THR A 118 4.61 -22.72 18.12
C THR A 118 3.24 -22.44 17.54
N PHE A 119 3.13 -22.24 16.22
CA PHE A 119 1.87 -22.03 15.52
C PHE A 119 0.88 -23.17 15.73
N LYS A 120 1.30 -24.42 15.51
CA LYS A 120 0.45 -25.60 15.74
C LYS A 120 -0.06 -25.68 17.18
N SER A 121 0.74 -25.22 18.15
CA SER A 121 0.36 -25.23 19.56
C SER A 121 -0.62 -24.12 19.99
N VAL A 122 -0.87 -23.13 19.12
CA VAL A 122 -1.81 -22.01 19.37
C VAL A 122 -3.01 -22.05 18.43
N LEU A 123 -2.89 -22.75 17.29
CA LEU A 123 -3.99 -22.98 16.37
C LEU A 123 -5.09 -23.79 17.07
N SER A 124 -6.30 -23.24 17.08
CA SER A 124 -7.44 -23.82 17.81
C SER A 124 -8.40 -24.62 16.92
N VAL A 125 -8.16 -24.66 15.62
CA VAL A 125 -9.05 -25.29 14.62
C VAL A 125 -8.22 -25.96 13.54
N GLY A 126 -8.61 -27.18 13.18
CA GLY A 126 -8.06 -27.92 12.04
C GLY A 126 -6.60 -28.33 12.20
N GLU A 127 -6.06 -28.90 11.13
CA GLU A 127 -4.65 -29.21 10.99
C GLU A 127 -3.98 -28.20 10.06
N LEU A 128 -2.75 -27.77 10.41
CA LEU A 128 -1.93 -26.94 9.54
C LEU A 128 -1.11 -27.84 8.60
N VAL A 129 -1.44 -27.79 7.31
CA VAL A 129 -0.82 -28.53 6.20
C VAL A 129 -0.17 -27.58 5.20
N GLU A 130 0.63 -28.10 4.27
CA GLU A 130 1.31 -27.31 3.22
C GLU A 130 2.08 -26.10 3.80
N VAL A 131 2.87 -26.37 4.83
CA VAL A 131 3.43 -25.34 5.71
C VAL A 131 4.82 -24.92 5.25
N GLU A 132 5.02 -23.61 5.18
CA GLU A 132 6.32 -22.97 5.06
C GLU A 132 6.51 -21.99 6.22
N ALA A 133 7.74 -21.82 6.68
CA ALA A 133 8.03 -20.87 7.74
C ALA A 133 9.40 -20.24 7.58
N ARG A 134 9.54 -19.08 8.21
CA ARG A 134 10.78 -18.32 8.33
C ARG A 134 11.05 -18.11 9.82
N GLY A 135 12.29 -18.38 10.21
CA GLY A 135 12.78 -18.14 11.57
C GLY A 135 13.26 -16.69 11.75
N THR A 136 13.80 -16.38 12.91
CA THR A 136 14.27 -15.02 13.22
C THR A 136 15.57 -14.63 12.50
N ALA A 137 16.31 -15.59 11.95
CA ALA A 137 17.50 -15.33 11.13
C ALA A 137 17.19 -14.86 9.70
N ASP A 138 15.93 -14.96 9.26
CA ASP A 138 15.53 -14.63 7.90
C ASP A 138 15.46 -13.11 7.69
N GLU A 139 16.01 -12.61 6.58
CA GLU A 139 16.09 -11.17 6.28
C GLU A 139 14.72 -10.51 6.11
N LEU A 140 13.72 -11.28 5.70
CA LEU A 140 12.34 -10.82 5.54
C LEU A 140 11.53 -10.99 6.84
N GLY A 141 12.15 -11.47 7.93
CA GLY A 141 11.55 -11.65 9.25
C GLY A 141 10.82 -12.99 9.48
N PRO A 142 10.51 -13.32 10.75
CA PRO A 142 9.84 -14.57 11.11
C PRO A 142 8.38 -14.58 10.66
N ALA A 143 7.97 -15.68 10.04
CA ALA A 143 6.63 -15.86 9.50
C ALA A 143 6.25 -17.33 9.38
N VAL A 144 4.95 -17.61 9.29
CA VAL A 144 4.38 -18.92 8.98
C VAL A 144 3.35 -18.74 7.88
N PHE A 145 3.41 -19.58 6.86
CA PHE A 145 2.45 -19.69 5.77
C PHE A 145 1.95 -21.12 5.75
N GLY A 146 0.66 -21.33 5.57
CA GLY A 146 0.14 -22.68 5.43
C GLY A 146 -1.34 -22.71 5.11
N VAL A 147 -1.89 -23.91 5.13
CA VAL A 147 -3.28 -24.19 4.85
C VAL A 147 -3.89 -24.89 6.06
N ILE A 148 -5.03 -24.41 6.53
CA ILE A 148 -5.85 -25.06 7.53
C ILE A 148 -6.77 -26.05 6.81
N ASP A 149 -6.72 -27.31 7.24
CA ASP A 149 -7.67 -28.35 6.88
C ASP A 149 -8.45 -28.80 8.11
N ASP A 150 -9.72 -28.40 8.20
CA ASP A 150 -10.68 -28.83 9.22
C ASP A 150 -11.74 -29.79 8.65
N GLY A 151 -11.51 -30.31 7.44
CA GLY A 151 -12.46 -31.14 6.69
C GLY A 151 -13.66 -30.38 6.10
N LYS A 152 -13.71 -29.04 6.21
CA LYS A 152 -14.83 -28.20 5.71
C LYS A 152 -14.43 -27.29 4.54
N GLY A 153 -13.27 -27.55 3.95
CA GLY A 153 -12.67 -26.75 2.88
C GLY A 153 -11.36 -26.11 3.34
N LYS A 154 -10.33 -26.25 2.51
CA LYS A 154 -8.97 -25.75 2.77
C LYS A 154 -8.91 -24.23 2.79
N ALA A 155 -8.20 -23.66 3.76
CA ALA A 155 -8.09 -22.21 3.94
C ALA A 155 -6.64 -21.78 4.17
N ALA A 156 -6.14 -20.84 3.38
CA ALA A 156 -4.81 -20.27 3.62
C ALA A 156 -4.80 -19.48 4.94
N ILE A 157 -3.66 -19.53 5.62
CA ILE A 157 -3.35 -18.69 6.78
C ILE A 157 -1.91 -18.23 6.73
N THR A 158 -1.68 -16.99 7.15
CA THR A 158 -0.37 -16.40 7.28
C THR A 158 -0.23 -15.73 8.63
N LEU A 159 0.94 -15.86 9.23
CA LEU A 159 1.40 -15.10 10.39
C LEU A 159 2.72 -14.42 10.04
N SER A 160 2.86 -13.16 10.39
CA SER A 160 4.15 -12.47 10.41
C SER A 160 4.39 -11.78 11.75
N LEU A 161 5.66 -11.77 12.17
CA LEU A 161 6.10 -11.16 13.40
C LEU A 161 7.15 -10.10 13.10
N ASN A 162 7.00 -8.91 13.66
CA ASN A 162 7.86 -7.77 13.41
C ASN A 162 8.08 -6.92 14.66
N ARG A 163 9.06 -6.01 14.58
CA ARG A 163 9.29 -4.95 15.58
C ARG A 163 9.04 -3.58 14.97
N VAL A 164 8.22 -2.78 15.63
CA VAL A 164 7.79 -1.44 15.21
C VAL A 164 7.96 -0.42 16.32
N ASP A 165 8.02 0.86 15.97
CA ASP A 165 7.87 1.94 16.94
C ASP A 165 6.37 2.10 17.24
N PRO A 166 5.90 1.77 18.46
CA PRO A 166 4.47 1.79 18.78
C PRO A 166 3.86 3.21 18.78
N GLY A 167 4.68 4.26 18.85
CA GLY A 167 4.21 5.66 18.80
C GLY A 167 4.09 6.23 17.38
N SER A 168 4.73 5.58 16.39
CA SER A 168 4.77 6.07 15.01
C SER A 168 3.40 6.07 14.33
N GLU A 169 3.23 6.95 13.34
CA GLU A 169 1.99 7.01 12.54
C GLU A 169 1.73 5.72 11.76
N SER A 170 2.78 5.09 11.24
CA SER A 170 2.65 3.82 10.53
C SER A 170 2.18 2.68 11.44
N SER A 171 2.59 2.65 12.70
CA SER A 171 2.05 1.69 13.67
C SER A 171 0.58 1.95 13.97
N ARG A 172 0.18 3.22 14.15
CA ARG A 172 -1.21 3.60 14.39
C ARG A 172 -2.13 3.19 13.23
N GLN A 173 -1.72 3.48 11.99
CA GLN A 173 -2.48 3.10 10.79
C GLN A 173 -2.69 1.59 10.64
N GLN A 174 -1.77 0.75 11.14
CA GLN A 174 -1.89 -0.71 11.07
C GLN A 174 -2.93 -1.30 12.03
N ILE A 175 -3.28 -0.56 13.09
CA ILE A 175 -4.23 -0.98 14.12
C ILE A 175 -5.52 -0.17 14.12
N GLU A 176 -5.69 0.72 13.13
CA GLU A 176 -6.92 1.47 12.89
C GLU A 176 -7.78 0.75 11.85
N CYS A 177 -9.09 0.77 12.07
CA CYS A 177 -10.00 0.20 11.08
C CYS A 177 -9.96 1.04 9.80
N PRO A 178 -9.77 0.41 8.63
CA PRO A 178 -9.76 1.15 7.38
C PRO A 178 -11.15 1.75 7.13
N ASP A 179 -11.16 2.94 6.55
CA ASP A 179 -12.39 3.63 6.21
C ASP A 179 -13.21 2.82 5.19
N GLN A 180 -14.49 2.59 5.49
CA GLN A 180 -15.39 1.74 4.71
C GLN A 180 -15.69 2.29 3.30
N THR A 181 -15.52 3.60 3.08
CA THR A 181 -15.65 4.24 1.76
C THR A 181 -14.54 3.80 0.81
N TYR A 182 -13.32 3.61 1.35
CA TYR A 182 -12.15 3.22 0.57
C TYR A 182 -11.92 1.72 0.55
N VAL A 183 -12.18 1.05 1.68
CA VAL A 183 -12.07 -0.39 1.85
C VAL A 183 -13.41 -0.94 2.34
N PRO A 184 -14.34 -1.25 1.43
CA PRO A 184 -15.56 -1.95 1.80
C PRO A 184 -15.23 -3.26 2.52
N HIS A 185 -15.83 -3.45 3.69
CA HIS A 185 -15.58 -4.61 4.54
C HIS A 185 -16.84 -5.02 5.31
N ASP A 186 -16.87 -6.27 5.80
CA ASP A 186 -18.00 -6.85 6.52
C ASP A 186 -18.04 -6.35 7.98
N ALA A 187 -16.89 -6.32 8.65
CA ALA A 187 -16.74 -5.81 10.02
C ALA A 187 -15.29 -5.42 10.32
N CYS A 188 -15.10 -4.39 11.14
CA CYS A 188 -13.80 -4.08 11.73
C CYS A 188 -13.97 -3.53 13.15
N ASN A 189 -13.10 -3.95 14.06
CA ASN A 189 -13.03 -3.39 15.41
C ASN A 189 -11.58 -3.30 15.88
N SER A 190 -11.18 -2.10 16.31
CA SER A 190 -9.93 -1.87 17.03
C SER A 190 -10.19 -1.67 18.51
N LYS A 191 -9.44 -2.36 19.36
CA LYS A 191 -9.61 -2.30 20.81
C LYS A 191 -8.25 -2.25 21.52
N LYS A 192 -8.15 -1.37 22.51
CA LYS A 192 -7.07 -1.38 23.51
C LYS A 192 -7.31 -2.48 24.54
N LEU A 193 -6.28 -3.29 24.78
CA LEU A 193 -6.24 -4.38 25.73
C LEU A 193 -5.69 -3.90 27.09
N ASP A 194 -5.86 -4.72 28.13
CA ASP A 194 -5.51 -4.36 29.51
C ASP A 194 -3.99 -4.16 29.72
N ASP A 195 -3.17 -4.79 28.89
CA ASP A 195 -1.71 -4.65 28.86
C ASP A 195 -1.24 -3.39 28.09
N GLY A 196 -2.17 -2.60 27.57
CA GLY A 196 -1.93 -1.40 26.77
C GLY A 196 -1.73 -1.67 25.28
N SER A 197 -1.71 -2.94 24.85
CA SER A 197 -1.67 -3.31 23.43
C SER A 197 -2.94 -2.89 22.70
N THR A 198 -2.87 -2.72 21.39
CA THR A 198 -4.05 -2.48 20.55
C THR A 198 -4.19 -3.60 19.54
N LEU A 199 -5.37 -4.22 19.52
CA LEU A 199 -5.73 -5.30 18.60
C LEU A 199 -6.80 -4.81 17.64
N MET A 200 -6.50 -4.85 16.35
CA MET A 200 -7.47 -4.67 15.27
C MET A 200 -7.91 -6.03 14.73
N LEU A 201 -9.22 -6.24 14.65
CA LEU A 201 -9.84 -7.38 13.98
C LEU A 201 -10.58 -6.86 12.75
N PHE A 202 -10.26 -7.40 11.58
CA PHE A 202 -10.85 -7.04 10.29
C PHE A 202 -11.47 -8.27 9.63
N GLN A 203 -12.64 -8.08 9.04
CA GLN A 203 -13.34 -9.08 8.24
C GLN A 203 -13.79 -8.42 6.94
N GLY A 204 -13.28 -8.88 5.81
CA GLY A 204 -13.62 -8.33 4.50
C GLY A 204 -13.18 -9.22 3.35
N TYR A 205 -12.75 -8.58 2.26
CA TYR A 205 -12.42 -9.24 1.00
C TYR A 205 -11.00 -8.92 0.56
N GLU A 206 -10.37 -9.89 -0.10
CA GLU A 206 -9.06 -9.74 -0.72
C GLU A 206 -9.06 -8.68 -1.84
N TYR A 207 -10.21 -8.42 -2.44
CA TYR A 207 -10.36 -7.37 -3.45
C TYR A 207 -11.48 -6.41 -3.03
N PRO A 208 -11.21 -5.11 -2.84
CA PRO A 208 -12.23 -4.17 -2.36
C PRO A 208 -13.35 -3.95 -3.37
N ASP A 209 -13.03 -4.12 -4.66
CA ASP A 209 -13.97 -4.09 -5.79
C ASP A 209 -14.82 -5.37 -5.91
N ARG A 210 -14.56 -6.38 -5.07
CA ARG A 210 -15.23 -7.68 -5.05
C ARG A 210 -15.29 -8.38 -6.41
N ARG A 211 -14.28 -8.16 -7.28
CA ARG A 211 -14.18 -8.89 -8.57
C ARG A 211 -14.06 -10.41 -8.39
N VAL A 212 -13.60 -10.85 -7.21
CA VAL A 212 -13.65 -12.22 -6.72
C VAL A 212 -14.04 -12.17 -5.24
N ASP A 213 -14.95 -13.05 -4.81
CA ASP A 213 -15.48 -13.12 -3.44
C ASP A 213 -14.53 -13.82 -2.44
N THR A 214 -13.22 -13.82 -2.71
CA THR A 214 -12.22 -14.34 -1.77
C THR A 214 -12.22 -13.44 -0.54
N LYS A 215 -12.64 -14.01 0.60
CA LYS A 215 -12.65 -13.31 1.89
C LYS A 215 -11.27 -13.34 2.51
N VAL A 216 -10.95 -12.29 3.25
CA VAL A 216 -9.77 -12.21 4.12
C VAL A 216 -10.18 -11.69 5.49
N TRP A 217 -9.87 -12.48 6.52
CA TRP A 217 -10.03 -12.06 7.92
C TRP A 217 -8.65 -11.87 8.54
N ARG A 218 -8.48 -10.81 9.32
CA ARG A 218 -7.17 -10.38 9.84
C ARG A 218 -7.23 -9.98 11.31
N ALA A 219 -6.18 -10.32 12.04
CA ALA A 219 -5.89 -9.78 13.36
C ALA A 219 -4.50 -9.13 13.36
N THR A 220 -4.44 -7.85 13.72
CA THR A 220 -3.19 -7.08 13.81
C THR A 220 -3.04 -6.55 15.24
N LEU A 221 -1.95 -6.91 15.90
CA LEU A 221 -1.63 -6.50 17.27
C LEU A 221 -0.38 -5.62 17.26
N VAL A 222 -0.46 -4.46 17.90
CA VAL A 222 0.71 -3.65 18.27
C VAL A 222 0.76 -3.50 19.79
N THR A 223 1.90 -3.85 20.39
CA THR A 223 2.10 -3.76 21.84
C THR A 223 2.92 -2.52 22.23
N PRO A 224 2.86 -2.06 23.51
CA PRO A 224 3.72 -0.98 23.98
C PRO A 224 5.22 -1.28 23.91
N GLN A 225 5.61 -2.55 23.82
CA GLN A 225 7.01 -2.99 23.65
C GLN A 225 7.46 -2.96 22.19
N GLY A 226 6.58 -2.56 21.27
CA GLY A 226 6.85 -2.48 19.84
C GLY A 226 6.80 -3.84 19.16
N TYR A 227 6.03 -4.81 19.67
CA TYR A 227 5.74 -6.03 18.94
C TYR A 227 4.63 -5.77 17.93
N LEU A 228 4.82 -6.24 16.71
CA LEU A 228 3.78 -6.32 15.68
C LEU A 228 3.52 -7.79 15.36
N VAL A 229 2.27 -8.22 15.54
CA VAL A 229 1.79 -9.54 15.13
C VAL A 229 0.68 -9.34 14.12
N ASP A 230 0.86 -9.85 12.91
CA ASP A 230 -0.17 -9.81 11.87
C ASP A 230 -0.54 -11.24 11.45
N VAL A 231 -1.83 -11.55 11.53
CA VAL A 231 -2.39 -12.83 11.12
C VAL A 231 -3.48 -12.56 10.09
N SER A 232 -3.41 -13.22 8.94
CA SER A 232 -4.46 -13.18 7.91
C SER A 232 -4.87 -14.60 7.52
N GLU A 233 -6.15 -14.82 7.28
CA GLU A 233 -6.69 -16.08 6.77
C GLU A 233 -7.70 -15.84 5.65
N TRP A 234 -7.84 -16.80 4.74
CA TRP A 234 -8.73 -16.73 3.59
C TRP A 234 -9.73 -17.88 3.56
N ASN A 235 -10.85 -17.69 2.87
CA ASN A 235 -11.84 -18.75 2.63
C ASN A 235 -11.50 -19.65 1.41
N ALA A 236 -10.25 -19.60 0.97
CA ALA A 236 -9.69 -20.33 -0.15
C ALA A 236 -8.30 -20.86 0.23
N PRO A 237 -7.76 -21.90 -0.42
CA PRO A 237 -6.45 -22.46 -0.09
C PRO A 237 -5.27 -21.55 -0.46
N ALA A 238 -5.51 -20.43 -1.14
CA ALA A 238 -4.52 -19.38 -1.40
C ALA A 238 -5.19 -18.01 -1.44
N GLN A 239 -4.40 -16.94 -1.26
CA GLN A 239 -4.85 -15.55 -1.37
C GLN A 239 -5.42 -15.24 -2.76
N LYS A 240 -4.76 -15.72 -3.83
CA LYS A 240 -5.10 -15.43 -5.23
C LYS A 240 -5.16 -16.72 -6.05
N ASP A 241 -5.90 -16.66 -7.15
CA ASP A 241 -5.94 -17.68 -8.20
C ASP A 241 -6.32 -19.11 -7.73
N ALA A 242 -6.90 -19.22 -6.54
CA ALA A 242 -7.47 -20.45 -6.00
C ALA A 242 -8.98 -20.34 -5.91
N GLU A 243 -9.68 -21.46 -6.17
CA GLU A 243 -11.11 -21.53 -5.99
C GLU A 243 -11.49 -21.40 -4.51
N ILE A 244 -12.56 -20.63 -4.26
CA ILE A 244 -13.15 -20.51 -2.93
C ILE A 244 -13.64 -21.88 -2.47
N SER A 245 -13.13 -22.35 -1.33
CA SER A 245 -13.40 -23.70 -0.83
C SER A 245 -14.48 -23.74 0.25
N ARG A 246 -14.78 -22.59 0.86
CA ARG A 246 -15.71 -22.43 2.00
C ARG A 246 -16.30 -21.02 2.05
N PRO A 247 -17.45 -20.80 2.72
CA PRO A 247 -18.08 -19.48 2.76
C PRO A 247 -17.33 -18.44 3.59
N ASN A 248 -16.66 -18.85 4.67
CA ASN A 248 -15.89 -17.97 5.57
C ASN A 248 -14.56 -18.64 5.96
N PRO A 249 -13.51 -17.86 6.26
CA PRO A 249 -12.29 -18.38 6.88
C PRO A 249 -12.57 -19.19 8.16
N PRO A 250 -11.70 -20.17 8.50
CA PRO A 250 -11.94 -21.14 9.56
C PRO A 250 -11.91 -20.58 10.99
N LEU A 251 -11.07 -19.59 11.31
CA LEU A 251 -11.01 -19.04 12.66
C LEU A 251 -12.12 -17.99 12.85
N SER A 252 -12.82 -18.05 13.98
CA SER A 252 -13.67 -16.93 14.40
C SER A 252 -12.80 -15.70 14.76
N PRO A 253 -13.35 -14.47 14.74
CA PRO A 253 -12.60 -13.28 15.16
C PRO A 253 -11.98 -13.40 16.56
N ALA A 254 -12.65 -14.10 17.49
CA ALA A 254 -12.12 -14.36 18.82
C ALA A 254 -10.91 -15.32 18.80
N GLN A 255 -10.96 -16.36 17.96
CA GLN A 255 -9.84 -17.30 17.79
C GLN A 255 -8.66 -16.65 17.08
N LEU A 256 -8.92 -15.80 16.08
CA LEU A 256 -7.90 -15.04 15.36
C LEU A 256 -7.22 -14.03 16.30
N GLY A 257 -8.00 -13.34 17.14
CA GLY A 257 -7.49 -12.48 18.20
C GLY A 257 -6.62 -13.25 19.20
N ALA A 258 -7.08 -14.41 19.69
CA ALA A 258 -6.31 -15.25 20.61
C ALA A 258 -4.99 -15.76 20.00
N LEU A 259 -4.98 -16.06 18.69
CA LEU A 259 -3.79 -16.42 17.95
C LEU A 259 -2.80 -15.25 17.90
N ALA A 260 -3.26 -14.03 17.59
CA ALA A 260 -2.43 -12.84 17.52
C ALA A 260 -1.87 -12.40 18.89
N THR A 261 -2.66 -12.53 19.98
CA THR A 261 -2.28 -12.12 21.34
C THR A 261 -1.55 -13.20 22.13
N SER A 262 -1.16 -14.31 21.49
CA SER A 262 -0.53 -15.41 22.21
C SER A 262 0.87 -15.02 22.72
N PRO A 263 1.16 -15.15 24.03
CA PRO A 263 2.49 -14.84 24.57
C PRO A 263 3.56 -15.81 24.07
N LYS A 264 3.18 -16.91 23.40
CA LYS A 264 4.13 -17.85 22.81
C LYS A 264 4.97 -17.22 21.68
N TRP A 265 4.53 -16.10 21.10
CA TRP A 265 5.31 -15.35 20.11
C TRP A 265 6.47 -14.53 20.69
N HIS A 266 6.46 -14.28 22.01
CA HIS A 266 7.44 -13.39 22.63
C HIS A 266 8.88 -13.87 22.45
N LYS A 267 9.14 -15.18 22.37
CA LYS A 267 10.51 -15.68 22.12
C LYS A 267 11.05 -15.16 20.79
N ALA A 268 10.28 -15.29 19.71
CA ALA A 268 10.67 -14.82 18.39
C ALA A 268 10.75 -13.29 18.32
N LEU A 269 9.75 -12.60 18.87
CA LEU A 269 9.70 -11.13 18.88
C LEU A 269 10.84 -10.49 19.67
N ASN A 270 11.28 -11.12 20.77
CA ASN A 270 12.42 -10.64 21.56
C ASN A 270 13.76 -10.86 20.89
N ASP A 271 13.86 -11.85 19.99
CA ASP A 271 15.08 -12.09 19.23
C ASP A 271 15.27 -11.06 18.09
N LEU A 272 14.20 -10.38 17.68
CA LEU A 272 14.27 -9.33 16.68
C LEU A 272 14.82 -8.02 17.26
N PRO A 273 15.62 -7.27 16.49
CA PRO A 273 16.07 -5.95 16.92
C PRO A 273 14.87 -5.04 17.19
N ALA A 274 14.95 -4.23 18.25
CA ALA A 274 13.97 -3.17 18.44
C ALA A 274 13.90 -2.29 17.20
N ALA A 275 12.70 -1.82 16.84
CA ALA A 275 12.63 -0.76 15.86
C ALA A 275 13.34 0.46 16.42
N GLY A 276 14.28 1.00 15.64
CA GLY A 276 14.73 2.36 15.90
C GLY A 276 13.50 3.26 15.86
N SER A 277 13.40 4.18 16.82
CA SER A 277 12.48 5.30 16.71
C SER A 277 12.90 6.07 15.46
N VAL A 278 12.10 5.97 14.40
CA VAL A 278 12.21 6.95 13.33
C VAL A 278 11.57 8.19 13.95
N GLU A 279 12.40 9.14 14.40
CA GLU A 279 11.90 10.47 14.69
C GLU A 279 11.22 10.95 13.40
N GLU A 280 9.89 11.00 13.42
CA GLU A 280 9.17 11.80 12.44
C GLU A 280 9.79 13.21 12.50
N PRO A 281 10.08 13.84 11.36
CA PRO A 281 10.55 15.22 11.37
C PRO A 281 9.59 16.05 12.22
N ALA A 282 10.10 16.56 13.35
CA ALA A 282 9.28 17.08 14.44
C ALA A 282 8.59 18.42 14.14
N ASP A 283 8.42 18.81 12.88
CA ASP A 283 8.16 20.21 12.51
C ASP A 283 7.32 20.41 11.24
N VAL A 284 6.50 19.44 10.84
CA VAL A 284 5.38 19.76 9.93
C VAL A 284 4.14 19.98 10.79
N PRO A 285 3.60 21.21 10.87
CA PRO A 285 2.33 21.45 11.53
C PRO A 285 1.28 20.52 10.91
N LYS A 286 0.79 19.56 11.70
CA LYS A 286 -0.26 18.64 11.28
C LYS A 286 -1.58 19.31 11.64
N THR A 287 -2.39 19.62 10.64
CA THR A 287 -3.75 20.10 10.87
C THR A 287 -4.53 19.03 11.63
N ASP A 288 -5.27 19.42 12.68
CA ASP A 288 -6.21 18.51 13.33
C ASP A 288 -7.21 17.99 12.26
N PRO A 289 -7.37 16.66 12.07
CA PRO A 289 -8.29 16.13 11.06
C PRO A 289 -9.74 16.62 11.20
N ALA A 290 -10.20 16.88 12.43
CA ALA A 290 -11.53 17.42 12.69
C ALA A 290 -11.64 18.88 12.25
N GLU A 291 -10.60 19.70 12.50
CA GLU A 291 -10.54 21.08 12.03
C GLU A 291 -10.47 21.13 10.49
N PHE A 292 -9.64 20.29 9.88
CA PHE A 292 -9.53 20.16 8.43
C PHE A 292 -10.88 19.79 7.80
N SER A 293 -11.57 18.79 8.35
CA SER A 293 -12.90 18.36 7.88
C SER A 293 -13.96 19.45 8.06
N ALA A 294 -13.94 20.17 9.18
CA ALA A 294 -14.85 21.29 9.42
C ALA A 294 -14.63 22.42 8.42
N LEU A 295 -13.38 22.79 8.15
CA LEU A 295 -13.03 23.77 7.13
C LEU A 295 -13.52 23.33 5.75
N PHE A 296 -13.21 22.10 5.33
CA PHE A 296 -13.65 21.55 4.04
C PHE A 296 -15.18 21.67 3.88
N LYS A 297 -15.94 21.24 4.89
CA LYS A 297 -17.40 21.33 4.88
C LYS A 297 -17.92 22.77 4.79
N SER A 298 -17.22 23.72 5.41
CA SER A 298 -17.57 25.16 5.32
C SER A 298 -17.39 25.76 3.92
N LEU A 299 -16.64 25.08 3.03
CA LEU A 299 -16.41 25.51 1.65
C LEU A 299 -17.38 24.86 0.66
N LEU A 300 -18.17 23.88 1.10
CA LEU A 300 -19.17 23.24 0.24
C LEU A 300 -20.27 24.24 -0.14
N PRO A 301 -20.82 24.13 -1.37
CA PRO A 301 -21.98 24.93 -1.77
C PRO A 301 -23.20 24.71 -0.86
N GLU A 302 -24.01 25.75 -0.70
CA GLU A 302 -25.30 25.64 -0.01
C GLU A 302 -26.29 24.73 -0.75
N GLY A 303 -27.28 24.20 -0.03
CA GLY A 303 -28.34 23.35 -0.60
C GLY A 303 -27.96 21.88 -0.76
N LEU A 304 -26.82 21.46 -0.20
CA LEU A 304 -26.37 20.07 -0.18
C LEU A 304 -26.70 19.41 1.17
N THR A 305 -27.25 18.20 1.12
CA THR A 305 -27.28 17.32 2.30
C THR A 305 -26.02 16.45 2.32
N THR A 306 -25.36 16.36 3.48
CA THR A 306 -24.20 15.49 3.69
C THR A 306 -24.60 14.18 4.38
N SER A 307 -23.82 13.12 4.18
CA SER A 307 -24.07 11.82 4.82
C SER A 307 -22.77 11.18 5.28
N THR A 308 -22.18 10.28 4.49
CA THR A 308 -20.89 9.66 4.79
C THR A 308 -19.78 10.71 4.70
N GLU A 309 -18.91 10.75 5.70
CA GLU A 309 -17.75 11.63 5.74
C GLU A 309 -16.60 10.93 6.44
N GLY A 310 -15.39 11.33 6.10
CA GLY A 310 -14.17 10.79 6.68
C GLY A 310 -12.98 11.61 6.22
N GLY A 311 -11.80 11.21 6.67
CA GLY A 311 -10.58 11.95 6.41
C GLY A 311 -9.46 11.55 7.35
N GLN A 312 -8.29 12.04 7.02
CA GLN A 312 -7.06 11.87 7.78
C GLN A 312 -6.30 13.20 7.75
N VAL A 313 -5.05 13.21 8.20
CA VAL A 313 -4.23 14.43 8.14
C VAL A 313 -4.19 14.95 6.69
N ASP A 314 -4.46 16.25 6.54
CA ASP A 314 -4.46 17.00 5.28
C ASP A 314 -5.35 16.43 4.14
N SER A 315 -6.33 15.56 4.45
CA SER A 315 -7.31 15.08 3.47
C SER A 315 -8.65 14.73 4.08
N ALA A 316 -9.73 14.95 3.34
CA ALA A 316 -11.08 14.64 3.79
C ALA A 316 -12.00 14.35 2.60
N TYR A 317 -13.10 13.69 2.89
CA TYR A 317 -14.16 13.47 1.93
C TYR A 317 -15.54 13.58 2.58
N VAL A 318 -16.54 13.81 1.74
CA VAL A 318 -17.94 13.86 2.11
C VAL A 318 -18.82 13.45 0.94
N THR A 319 -19.78 12.57 1.20
CA THR A 319 -20.85 12.27 0.26
C THR A 319 -21.93 13.33 0.39
N VAL A 320 -22.14 14.08 -0.69
CA VAL A 320 -23.17 15.12 -0.81
C VAL A 320 -24.34 14.65 -1.69
N ASN A 321 -25.50 15.27 -1.51
CA ASN A 321 -26.67 15.06 -2.35
C ASN A 321 -27.44 16.38 -2.50
N ASP A 322 -27.75 16.73 -3.75
CA ASP A 322 -28.52 17.91 -4.18
C ASP A 322 -30.00 17.56 -4.50
N GLY A 323 -30.45 16.37 -4.10
CA GLY A 323 -31.74 15.79 -4.42
C GLY A 323 -31.75 14.94 -5.70
N LYS A 324 -30.65 14.86 -6.46
CA LYS A 324 -30.57 14.13 -7.74
C LYS A 324 -29.73 12.85 -7.67
N GLY A 325 -29.21 12.50 -6.49
CA GLY A 325 -28.35 11.35 -6.30
C GLY A 325 -27.07 11.72 -5.55
N LYS A 326 -26.43 10.73 -4.96
CA LYS A 326 -25.23 10.92 -4.15
C LYS A 326 -24.00 11.21 -5.01
N SER A 327 -23.08 11.99 -4.47
CA SER A 327 -21.81 12.33 -5.08
C SER A 327 -20.75 12.43 -4.01
N LEU A 328 -19.66 11.66 -4.15
CA LEU A 328 -18.49 11.76 -3.29
C LEU A 328 -17.69 13.00 -3.69
N VAL A 329 -17.34 13.84 -2.71
CA VAL A 329 -16.43 14.98 -2.88
C VAL A 329 -15.24 14.77 -1.97
N GLU A 330 -14.03 14.91 -2.53
CA GLU A 330 -12.77 14.64 -1.85
C GLU A 330 -11.87 15.86 -1.96
N VAL A 331 -11.08 16.11 -0.92
CA VAL A 331 -10.05 17.12 -0.90
C VAL A 331 -8.76 16.55 -0.31
N GLY A 332 -7.64 16.94 -0.91
CA GLY A 332 -6.31 16.71 -0.36
C GLY A 332 -5.47 17.97 -0.46
N VAL A 333 -4.72 18.25 0.61
CA VAL A 333 -3.74 19.33 0.70
C VAL A 333 -2.35 18.73 0.81
N GLN A 334 -1.41 19.21 0.02
CA GLN A 334 -0.04 18.70 -0.01
C GLN A 334 0.93 19.87 -0.08
N ARG A 335 1.97 19.86 0.75
CA ARG A 335 3.00 20.90 0.78
C ARG A 335 4.21 20.48 -0.06
N GLY A 336 4.91 21.44 -0.65
CA GLY A 336 6.19 21.18 -1.35
C GLY A 336 6.07 20.37 -2.64
N MET A 337 4.90 20.34 -3.29
CA MET A 337 4.61 19.56 -4.50
C MET A 337 5.05 20.24 -5.81
N GLY A 338 5.90 21.27 -5.75
CA GLY A 338 6.33 21.99 -6.95
C GLY A 338 7.05 21.11 -7.99
N SER A 339 7.72 20.04 -7.56
CA SER A 339 8.46 19.12 -8.44
C SER A 339 7.57 18.30 -9.38
N VAL A 340 6.30 18.10 -9.06
CA VAL A 340 5.36 17.30 -9.88
C VAL A 340 4.51 18.15 -10.83
N LEU A 341 4.64 19.48 -10.77
CA LEU A 341 3.77 20.40 -11.52
C LEU A 341 3.79 20.15 -13.03
N ASP A 342 4.97 19.92 -13.62
CA ASP A 342 5.07 19.73 -15.08
C ASP A 342 4.48 18.41 -15.56
N ASP A 343 4.44 17.39 -14.71
CA ASP A 343 3.71 16.15 -14.99
C ASP A 343 2.20 16.36 -14.87
N LEU A 344 1.76 17.08 -13.83
CA LEU A 344 0.33 17.39 -13.64
C LEU A 344 -0.25 18.21 -14.80
N LYS A 345 0.49 19.18 -15.34
CA LYS A 345 0.05 19.99 -16.50
C LYS A 345 -0.28 19.17 -17.73
N GLN A 346 0.24 17.95 -17.85
CA GLN A 346 -0.03 17.06 -18.98
C GLN A 346 -1.36 16.29 -18.83
N THR A 347 -2.04 16.41 -17.69
CA THR A 347 -3.22 15.60 -17.35
C THR A 347 -4.57 16.29 -17.56
N GLY A 348 -4.58 17.60 -17.82
CA GLY A 348 -5.81 18.39 -17.87
C GLY A 348 -5.64 19.76 -18.51
N GLU A 349 -6.71 20.54 -18.48
CA GLU A 349 -6.74 21.92 -18.94
C GLU A 349 -6.00 22.82 -17.94
N VAL A 350 -5.03 23.60 -18.41
CA VAL A 350 -4.14 24.40 -17.56
C VAL A 350 -4.51 25.88 -17.67
N THR A 351 -4.69 26.52 -16.52
CA THR A 351 -4.83 27.97 -16.39
C THR A 351 -3.83 28.50 -15.36
N THR A 352 -2.99 29.46 -15.75
CA THR A 352 -2.13 30.19 -14.80
C THR A 352 -2.79 31.52 -14.42
N LEU A 353 -2.96 31.76 -13.12
CA LEU A 353 -3.49 32.99 -12.57
C LEU A 353 -2.40 34.07 -12.42
N PRO A 354 -2.76 35.36 -12.30
CA PRO A 354 -1.78 36.46 -12.20
C PRO A 354 -0.78 36.37 -11.04
N ASP A 355 -1.15 35.68 -9.96
CA ASP A 355 -0.30 35.44 -8.78
C ASP A 355 0.72 34.29 -8.97
N GLY A 356 0.69 33.62 -10.13
CA GLY A 356 1.52 32.46 -10.43
C GLY A 356 0.92 31.13 -9.99
N THR A 357 -0.29 31.12 -9.40
CA THR A 357 -1.05 29.89 -9.14
C THR A 357 -1.38 29.20 -10.47
N THR A 358 -1.11 27.91 -10.57
CA THR A 358 -1.52 27.08 -11.70
C THR A 358 -2.72 26.23 -11.30
N VAL A 359 -3.80 26.31 -12.08
CA VAL A 359 -5.00 25.49 -11.95
C VAL A 359 -5.01 24.47 -13.08
N ILE A 360 -5.26 23.21 -12.75
CA ILE A 360 -5.33 22.09 -13.68
C ILE A 360 -6.69 21.42 -13.49
N GLU A 361 -7.53 21.48 -14.51
CA GLU A 361 -8.89 20.93 -14.48
C GLU A 361 -8.97 19.67 -15.35
N ARG A 362 -9.54 18.59 -14.83
CA ARG A 362 -9.64 17.31 -15.55
C ARG A 362 -10.98 16.63 -15.34
N ARG A 363 -11.40 15.89 -16.36
CA ARG A 363 -12.61 15.06 -16.39
C ARG A 363 -12.21 13.66 -16.85
N GLY A 364 -12.59 12.64 -16.10
CA GLY A 364 -12.23 11.26 -16.40
C GLY A 364 -13.18 10.25 -15.75
N ALA A 365 -12.83 8.97 -15.83
CA ALA A 365 -13.63 7.87 -15.30
C ALA A 365 -13.36 7.58 -13.81
N GLY A 366 -12.34 8.20 -13.21
CA GLY A 366 -11.82 7.79 -11.90
C GLY A 366 -10.92 6.56 -11.99
N ASP A 367 -10.38 6.12 -10.86
CA ASP A 367 -9.22 5.19 -10.81
C ASP A 367 -9.62 3.71 -10.61
N LYS A 368 -10.91 3.38 -10.60
CA LYS A 368 -11.42 2.05 -10.23
C LYS A 368 -12.14 1.30 -11.35
N ASP A 369 -12.06 1.80 -12.59
CA ASP A 369 -12.67 1.16 -13.77
C ASP A 369 -14.17 0.81 -13.61
N VAL A 370 -14.88 1.56 -12.77
CA VAL A 370 -16.32 1.35 -12.56
C VAL A 370 -17.10 1.86 -13.77
N ALA A 371 -17.91 0.99 -14.37
CA ALA A 371 -18.68 1.33 -15.55
C ALA A 371 -19.59 2.56 -15.33
N GLY A 372 -19.42 3.60 -16.15
CA GLY A 372 -20.20 4.83 -16.08
C GLY A 372 -19.73 5.84 -15.01
N ALA A 373 -18.65 5.53 -14.27
CA ALA A 373 -18.07 6.46 -13.34
C ALA A 373 -17.55 7.72 -14.05
N VAL A 374 -17.80 8.87 -13.44
CA VAL A 374 -17.37 10.18 -13.92
C VAL A 374 -16.82 10.95 -12.73
N MET A 375 -15.54 11.30 -12.82
CA MET A 375 -14.81 12.07 -11.82
C MET A 375 -14.31 13.38 -12.43
N TRP A 376 -14.60 14.49 -11.76
CA TRP A 376 -14.10 15.81 -12.10
C TRP A 376 -13.14 16.27 -11.02
N THR A 377 -12.01 16.88 -11.40
CA THR A 377 -11.00 17.35 -10.46
C THR A 377 -10.53 18.74 -10.83
N ALA A 378 -10.42 19.61 -9.83
CA ALA A 378 -9.66 20.85 -9.87
C ALA A 378 -8.41 20.70 -8.99
N ASP A 379 -7.24 20.89 -9.57
CA ASP A 379 -5.94 20.75 -8.91
C ASP A 379 -5.19 22.08 -8.98
N VAL A 380 -4.96 22.68 -7.81
CA VAL A 380 -4.41 24.03 -7.67
C VAL A 380 -3.01 23.92 -7.10
N MET A 381 -2.01 24.28 -7.90
CA MET A 381 -0.62 24.42 -7.47
C MET A 381 -0.29 25.90 -7.27
N ARG A 382 0.00 26.28 -6.03
CA ARG A 382 0.48 27.61 -5.67
C ARG A 382 1.95 27.77 -6.03
N LYS A 383 2.40 29.03 -6.12
CA LYS A 383 3.79 29.36 -6.48
C LYS A 383 4.82 28.80 -5.48
N ASN A 384 4.45 28.71 -4.20
CA ASN A 384 5.29 28.14 -3.14
C ASN A 384 5.34 26.60 -3.16
N GLY A 385 4.60 25.94 -4.07
CA GLY A 385 4.53 24.48 -4.17
C GLY A 385 3.42 23.85 -3.33
N ASP A 386 2.60 24.63 -2.64
CA ASP A 386 1.42 24.08 -1.97
C ASP A 386 0.36 23.69 -3.01
N ARG A 387 -0.21 22.52 -2.82
CA ARG A 387 -1.18 21.91 -3.72
C ARG A 387 -2.49 21.64 -2.99
N VAL A 388 -3.60 22.09 -3.56
CA VAL A 388 -4.95 21.73 -3.12
C VAL A 388 -5.65 21.05 -4.28
N MET A 389 -6.03 19.79 -4.09
CA MET A 389 -6.76 19.02 -5.09
C MET A 389 -8.15 18.71 -4.57
N VAL A 390 -9.19 19.08 -5.33
CA VAL A 390 -10.58 18.80 -5.01
C VAL A 390 -11.20 18.01 -6.14
N SER A 391 -11.80 16.87 -5.82
CA SER A 391 -12.46 16.01 -6.80
C SER A 391 -13.90 15.74 -6.42
N ALA A 392 -14.75 15.48 -7.42
CA ALA A 392 -16.08 14.95 -7.19
C ALA A 392 -16.40 13.81 -8.15
N LEU A 393 -17.02 12.76 -7.62
CA LEU A 393 -17.43 11.54 -8.31
C LEU A 393 -18.96 11.46 -8.36
N ASN A 394 -19.52 10.92 -9.45
CA ASN A 394 -20.96 10.72 -9.64
C ASN A 394 -21.55 9.50 -8.88
N SER A 395 -20.82 8.98 -7.90
CA SER A 395 -21.18 7.86 -7.03
C SER A 395 -20.91 8.24 -5.58
N ASP A 396 -21.41 7.45 -4.61
CA ASP A 396 -21.12 7.67 -3.18
C ASP A 396 -19.79 7.06 -2.73
N THR A 397 -19.22 6.13 -3.49
CA THR A 397 -17.90 5.56 -3.27
C THR A 397 -17.20 5.32 -4.60
N HIS A 398 -15.89 5.07 -4.56
CA HIS A 398 -15.11 4.70 -5.75
C HIS A 398 -15.45 3.31 -6.32
N HIS A 399 -16.17 2.46 -5.57
CA HIS A 399 -16.45 1.07 -5.95
C HIS A 399 -17.91 0.83 -6.32
N ASN A 400 -18.82 1.73 -5.94
CA ASN A 400 -20.24 1.61 -6.23
C ASN A 400 -20.58 2.14 -7.63
N ALA A 401 -21.58 1.52 -8.25
CA ALA A 401 -22.15 2.01 -9.50
C ALA A 401 -22.65 3.47 -9.34
N PRO A 402 -22.51 4.31 -10.39
CA PRO A 402 -22.97 5.70 -10.37
C PRO A 402 -24.44 5.83 -9.99
N THR A 403 -24.75 6.87 -9.20
CA THR A 403 -26.15 7.21 -8.85
C THR A 403 -26.72 8.33 -9.71
N ARG A 404 -25.87 8.94 -10.55
CA ARG A 404 -26.13 10.11 -11.40
C ARG A 404 -25.14 10.15 -12.57
N SER A 405 -25.44 10.93 -13.61
CA SER A 405 -24.60 11.00 -14.82
C SER A 405 -23.34 11.85 -14.64
N GLU A 406 -23.38 12.85 -13.76
CA GLU A 406 -22.28 13.78 -13.49
C GLU A 406 -22.21 14.07 -11.99
N PRO A 407 -21.03 14.46 -11.45
CA PRO A 407 -20.88 14.84 -10.04
C PRO A 407 -21.84 15.97 -9.62
N ALA A 408 -22.15 16.04 -8.32
CA ALA A 408 -23.04 17.08 -7.78
C ALA A 408 -22.43 18.49 -7.84
N LEU A 409 -21.10 18.58 -7.78
CA LEU A 409 -20.38 19.84 -7.87
C LEU A 409 -19.89 20.08 -9.29
N SER A 410 -20.14 21.29 -9.79
CA SER A 410 -19.59 21.78 -11.05
C SER A 410 -18.09 22.01 -10.97
N MET A 411 -17.38 21.96 -12.11
CA MET A 411 -15.94 22.30 -12.16
C MET A 411 -15.65 23.68 -11.56
N LYS A 412 -16.55 24.66 -11.78
CA LYS A 412 -16.44 25.99 -11.17
C LYS A 412 -16.48 25.94 -9.63
N GLN A 413 -17.33 25.10 -9.05
CA GLN A 413 -17.40 24.92 -7.60
C GLN A 413 -16.16 24.20 -7.06
N LEU A 414 -15.70 23.13 -7.73
CA LEU A 414 -14.46 22.43 -7.35
C LEU A 414 -13.26 23.38 -7.34
N ARG A 415 -13.13 24.18 -8.40
CA ARG A 415 -12.11 25.22 -8.49
C ARG A 415 -12.24 26.28 -7.40
N ALA A 416 -13.45 26.72 -7.08
CA ALA A 416 -13.67 27.69 -6.01
C ALA A 416 -13.23 27.15 -4.64
N ILE A 417 -13.53 25.88 -4.35
CA ILE A 417 -13.07 25.21 -3.13
C ILE A 417 -11.54 25.12 -3.13
N ALA A 418 -10.94 24.62 -4.22
CA ALA A 418 -9.49 24.44 -4.33
C ALA A 418 -8.70 25.77 -4.25
N LEU A 419 -9.27 26.87 -4.74
CA LEU A 419 -8.66 28.20 -4.71
C LEU A 419 -8.89 28.97 -3.40
N SER A 420 -9.71 28.46 -2.48
CA SER A 420 -10.05 29.16 -1.24
C SER A 420 -8.82 29.56 -0.45
N ASP A 421 -8.77 30.82 0.00
CA ASP A 421 -7.70 31.29 0.88
C ASP A 421 -7.82 30.69 2.29
N LYS A 422 -8.99 30.15 2.66
CA LYS A 422 -9.17 29.58 4.01
C LYS A 422 -8.28 28.37 4.28
N TRP A 423 -7.75 27.71 3.24
CA TRP A 423 -6.76 26.64 3.43
C TRP A 423 -5.48 27.16 4.10
N TYR A 424 -5.16 28.45 3.98
CA TYR A 424 -4.03 29.09 4.65
C TYR A 424 -4.24 29.36 6.15
N ASP A 425 -5.49 29.27 6.62
CA ASP A 425 -5.79 29.42 8.04
C ASP A 425 -5.39 28.16 8.82
N LEU A 426 -5.14 27.04 8.12
CA LEU A 426 -4.57 25.83 8.70
C LEU A 426 -3.07 26.05 8.99
N GLU A 427 -2.61 25.68 10.18
CA GLU A 427 -1.21 25.86 10.57
C GLU A 427 -0.24 25.31 9.50
N GLY A 428 0.80 26.09 9.17
CA GLY A 428 1.87 25.65 8.27
C GLY A 428 1.62 25.79 6.77
N MET A 429 0.51 26.37 6.31
CA MET A 429 0.41 26.87 4.93
C MET A 429 0.79 28.36 4.92
N GLN A 430 1.96 28.72 4.37
CA GLN A 430 2.41 30.12 4.38
C GLN A 430 1.49 30.97 3.49
N GLY A 431 0.87 31.99 4.10
CA GLY A 431 0.10 33.03 3.41
C GLY A 431 0.93 33.84 2.42
N ARG A 432 0.21 34.52 1.52
CA ARG A 432 0.68 35.25 0.33
C ARG A 432 1.94 36.11 0.48
#